data_AF-A0A5N6E7A5-F1
#
_entry.id   AF-A0A5N6E7A5-F1
#
_cell.length_a   1.000
_cell.length_b   1.000
_cell.length_c   1.000
_cell.angle_alpha   90.00
_cell.angle_beta   90.00
_cell.angle_gamma   90.00
#
_symmetry.space_group_name_H-M   'P 1'
#
loop_
_entity.id
_entity.type
_entity.pdbx_description
1 polymer ?
#
loop_
_entity_poly.entity_id
_entity_poly.type
_entity_poly.pdbx_seq_one_letter_code
_entity_poly.pdbx_strand_id
1 'polypeptide(L)'
;MAETAVMTSGPIAEDNIINRRGGESIYQSCVNLKKRLAELPNFESHLREMDEEDLAHGNTDPVASLWNCLREGYPLLTIYNASSPEEVLEVDPEKVPEAKRPKAATFKFLQASLKELGFPQQDCFLITDLYGESTTGFIKVIKMVNRVLDILEMQGQLKRTSDVSSRAPEKGTVKLTKREHILKELLETERDYVHHLQNLQLLKKELEETGALTGDPSHQIFLNLNNLLDFAQRFLIRIEQHYALPEERQNWGELFIQHEDAFRQYEPFIANQMRCDEVCLKEWDRIHAAPRTVDLRQMVAQPSTLNGFFVKPFQRLTKYPLMLSELRKQTENPELQTDITRAIDAIQSVLDSANDAIDKEHLASAFTELDERVDDWKSLKIESFGDLLRFGTFTVLKGDNGKDSERENSHFSQKSDMYMVATKLATRPTDQNTSPLIIWPGSCVQT
;
A
#
# COMPACT_ATOMS: atom_id res chain seq x y z
N MET A 1 24.92 -13.38 54.11
CA MET A 1 24.06 -14.30 53.33
C MET A 1 23.18 -13.42 52.47
N ALA A 2 23.37 -13.48 51.15
CA ALA A 2 22.75 -12.57 50.20
C ALA A 2 21.30 -13.00 49.93
N GLU A 3 20.37 -12.05 50.08
CA GLU A 3 18.99 -12.18 49.60
C GLU A 3 18.96 -12.05 48.08
N THR A 4 18.47 -13.09 47.42
CA THR A 4 18.18 -13.14 45.99
C THR A 4 16.94 -12.31 45.68
N ALA A 5 17.12 -11.13 45.08
CA ALA A 5 16.05 -10.38 44.45
C ALA A 5 15.65 -11.04 43.13
N VAL A 6 14.43 -11.57 43.08
CA VAL A 6 13.78 -12.05 41.86
C VAL A 6 13.37 -10.82 41.05
N MET A 7 14.13 -10.50 39.99
CA MET A 7 13.71 -9.52 38.99
C MET A 7 12.70 -10.19 38.06
N THR A 8 11.42 -9.90 38.28
CA THR A 8 10.35 -10.16 37.31
C THR A 8 10.57 -9.25 36.10
N SER A 9 11.22 -9.76 35.06
CA SER A 9 11.24 -9.15 33.74
C SER A 9 9.82 -9.22 33.15
N GLY A 10 9.11 -8.09 33.17
CA GLY A 10 7.94 -7.91 32.31
C GLY A 10 8.36 -8.04 30.83
N PRO A 11 7.45 -8.44 29.92
CA PRO A 11 7.79 -8.59 28.51
C PRO A 11 8.21 -7.24 27.96
N ILE A 12 9.50 -7.14 27.62
CA ILE A 12 10.03 -6.05 26.81
C ILE A 12 9.36 -6.24 25.46
N ALA A 13 8.54 -5.28 25.03
CA ALA A 13 8.03 -5.24 23.67
C ALA A 13 9.25 -5.20 22.75
N GLU A 14 9.59 -6.33 22.15
CA GLU A 14 10.65 -6.40 21.15
C GLU A 14 10.28 -5.41 20.04
N ASP A 15 11.24 -4.54 19.70
CA ASP A 15 11.14 -3.53 18.63
C ASP A 15 11.04 -4.28 17.29
N ASN A 16 9.85 -4.80 17.04
CA ASN A 16 9.49 -5.62 15.90
C ASN A 16 8.82 -4.69 14.89
N ILE A 17 9.39 -4.60 13.69
CA ILE A 17 8.89 -3.75 12.60
C ILE A 17 7.39 -3.93 12.29
N ILE A 18 6.81 -5.09 12.61
CA ILE A 18 5.36 -5.35 12.49
C ILE A 18 4.51 -4.49 13.46
N ASN A 19 5.07 -4.14 14.62
CA ASN A 19 4.39 -3.39 15.69
C ASN A 19 4.82 -1.91 15.73
N ARG A 20 5.70 -1.50 14.82
CA ARG A 20 6.20 -0.12 14.77
C ARG A 20 5.10 0.77 14.19
N ARG A 21 4.63 1.74 14.98
CA ARG A 21 3.64 2.71 14.52
C ARG A 21 4.22 3.57 13.39
N GLY A 22 3.38 3.91 12.43
CA GLY A 22 3.72 4.74 11.28
C GLY A 22 4.22 6.12 11.71
N GLY A 23 5.20 6.64 10.96
CA GLY A 23 5.70 8.01 11.11
C GLY A 23 4.69 9.07 10.65
N GLU A 24 5.13 10.33 10.54
CA GLU A 24 4.29 11.41 10.01
C GLU A 24 3.75 11.07 8.61
N SER A 25 2.43 11.24 8.41
CA SER A 25 1.82 11.08 7.10
C SER A 25 2.28 12.18 6.13
N ILE A 26 2.02 12.00 4.84
CA ILE A 26 2.35 13.05 3.85
C ILE A 26 1.52 14.33 4.08
N TYR A 27 0.28 14.22 4.54
CA TYR A 27 -0.55 15.37 4.93
C TYR A 27 0.07 16.11 6.11
N GLN A 28 0.43 15.40 7.19
CA GLN A 28 1.09 16.00 8.35
C GLN A 28 2.42 16.64 7.94
N SER A 29 3.18 15.96 7.09
CA SER A 29 4.43 16.47 6.54
C SER A 29 4.21 17.76 5.74
N CYS A 30 3.15 17.86 4.93
CA CYS A 30 2.81 19.08 4.18
C CYS A 30 2.37 20.22 5.09
N VAL A 31 1.53 19.94 6.09
CA VAL A 31 1.07 20.95 7.06
C VAL A 31 2.25 21.49 7.88
N ASN A 32 3.13 20.60 8.35
CA ASN A 32 4.36 20.97 9.06
C ASN A 32 5.30 21.75 8.13
N LEU A 33 5.50 21.30 6.90
CA LEU A 33 6.33 21.97 5.92
C LEU A 33 5.79 23.38 5.60
N LYS A 34 4.47 23.56 5.37
CA LYS A 34 3.85 24.88 5.16
C LYS A 34 4.16 25.84 6.33
N LYS A 35 4.12 25.36 7.58
CA LYS A 35 4.50 26.17 8.75
C LYS A 35 5.98 26.57 8.73
N ARG A 36 6.88 25.63 8.46
CA ARG A 36 8.33 25.93 8.36
C ARG A 36 8.65 26.88 7.22
N LEU A 37 7.97 26.72 6.07
CA LEU A 37 8.10 27.61 4.92
C LEU A 37 7.63 29.05 5.25
N ALA A 38 6.67 29.22 6.14
CA ALA A 38 6.24 30.55 6.59
C ALA A 38 7.30 31.28 7.44
N GLU A 39 8.27 30.55 8.00
CA GLU A 39 9.40 31.13 8.74
C GLU A 39 10.55 31.58 7.83
N LEU A 40 10.49 31.26 6.53
CA LEU A 40 11.51 31.66 5.56
C LEU A 40 11.38 33.13 5.16
N PRO A 41 12.51 33.86 5.04
CA PRO A 41 12.51 35.18 4.43
C PRO A 41 12.07 35.10 2.96
N ASN A 42 11.25 36.07 2.53
CA ASN A 42 10.76 36.22 1.15
C ASN A 42 9.87 35.09 0.62
N PHE A 43 9.41 34.15 1.46
CA PHE A 43 8.49 33.08 1.04
C PHE A 43 7.00 33.46 1.20
N GLU A 44 6.70 34.57 1.89
CA GLU A 44 5.34 35.05 2.15
C GLU A 44 4.52 35.30 0.87
N SER A 45 5.15 35.73 -0.22
CA SER A 45 4.48 35.96 -1.51
C SER A 45 3.92 34.67 -2.10
N HIS A 46 4.72 33.58 -2.08
CA HIS A 46 4.31 32.27 -2.60
C HIS A 46 3.18 31.67 -1.78
N LEU A 47 3.19 31.85 -0.45
CA LEU A 47 2.10 31.40 0.41
C LEU A 47 0.80 32.16 0.13
N ARG A 48 0.89 33.48 -0.12
CA ARG A 48 -0.26 34.30 -0.46
C ARG A 48 -0.86 33.90 -1.81
N GLU A 49 -0.02 33.69 -2.83
CA GLU A 49 -0.46 33.23 -4.16
C GLU A 49 -1.15 31.86 -4.06
N MET A 50 -0.58 30.93 -3.29
CA MET A 50 -1.17 29.63 -3.03
C MET A 50 -2.54 29.74 -2.31
N ASP A 51 -2.66 30.58 -1.28
CA ASP A 51 -3.92 30.78 -0.56
C ASP A 51 -4.99 31.45 -1.47
N GLU A 52 -4.59 32.36 -2.37
CA GLU A 52 -5.46 32.99 -3.38
C GLU A 52 -5.96 31.98 -4.42
N GLU A 53 -5.09 31.09 -4.91
CA GLU A 53 -5.46 29.99 -5.82
C GLU A 53 -6.40 28.99 -5.13
N ASP A 54 -6.16 28.68 -3.86
CA ASP A 54 -7.00 27.79 -3.08
C ASP A 54 -8.42 28.36 -2.94
N LEU A 55 -8.54 29.65 -2.64
CA LEU A 55 -9.81 30.37 -2.60
C LEU A 55 -10.52 30.37 -3.96
N ALA A 56 -9.78 30.58 -5.05
CA ALA A 56 -10.34 30.64 -6.40
C ALA A 56 -10.90 29.28 -6.87
N HIS A 57 -10.24 28.19 -6.51
CA HIS A 57 -10.65 26.84 -6.91
C HIS A 57 -11.49 26.12 -5.85
N GLY A 58 -11.73 26.75 -4.70
CA GLY A 58 -12.36 26.10 -3.55
C GLY A 58 -11.52 24.92 -3.01
N ASN A 59 -10.21 24.93 -3.25
CA ASN A 59 -9.31 23.88 -2.81
C ASN A 59 -9.04 24.05 -1.31
N THR A 60 -9.24 22.98 -0.56
CA THR A 60 -8.98 22.92 0.89
C THR A 60 -7.90 21.90 1.23
N ASP A 61 -7.27 21.28 0.21
CA ASP A 61 -6.29 20.22 0.32
C ASP A 61 -4.87 20.78 0.47
N PRO A 62 -4.27 20.78 1.69
CA PRO A 62 -2.93 21.33 1.91
C PRO A 62 -1.83 20.58 1.16
N VAL A 63 -2.05 19.30 0.81
CA VAL A 63 -1.10 18.51 0.02
C VAL A 63 -1.14 19.00 -1.42
N ALA A 64 -2.34 19.13 -2.00
CA ALA A 64 -2.50 19.63 -3.37
C ALA A 64 -2.01 21.08 -3.50
N SER A 65 -2.34 21.95 -2.55
CA SER A 65 -1.88 23.34 -2.53
C SER A 65 -0.37 23.43 -2.51
N LEU A 66 0.28 22.72 -1.58
CA LEU A 66 1.74 22.74 -1.47
C LEU A 66 2.41 22.09 -2.68
N TRP A 67 1.83 21.02 -3.23
CA TRP A 67 2.36 20.36 -4.42
C TRP A 67 2.29 21.29 -5.64
N ASN A 68 1.17 21.95 -5.86
CA ASN A 68 1.00 22.91 -6.96
C ASN A 68 1.93 24.11 -6.79
N CYS A 69 2.02 24.67 -5.58
CA CYS A 69 2.99 25.73 -5.27
C CYS A 69 4.43 25.31 -5.65
N LEU A 70 4.89 24.14 -5.21
CA LEU A 70 6.24 23.67 -5.54
C LEU A 70 6.44 23.37 -7.04
N ARG A 71 5.38 23.01 -7.78
CA ARG A 71 5.43 22.77 -9.25
C ARG A 71 5.70 24.03 -10.06
N GLU A 72 5.41 25.23 -9.53
CA GLU A 72 5.80 26.49 -10.18
C GLU A 72 7.32 26.68 -10.24
N GLY A 73 8.08 25.91 -9.45
CA GLY A 73 9.54 25.87 -9.48
C GLY A 73 10.23 27.08 -8.83
N TYR A 74 9.65 28.28 -8.91
CA TYR A 74 10.17 29.47 -8.23
C TYR A 74 10.20 29.37 -6.71
N PRO A 75 9.21 28.75 -6.02
CA PRO A 75 9.29 28.56 -4.57
C PRO A 75 10.54 27.77 -4.15
N LEU A 76 10.98 26.79 -4.95
CA LEU A 76 12.22 26.06 -4.70
C LEU A 76 13.47 26.95 -4.78
N LEU A 77 13.50 27.89 -5.73
CA LEU A 77 14.58 28.87 -5.82
C LEU A 77 14.60 29.79 -4.60
N THR A 78 13.43 30.27 -4.17
CA THR A 78 13.32 31.11 -2.96
C THR A 78 13.81 30.36 -1.71
N ILE A 79 13.44 29.09 -1.55
CA ILE A 79 13.93 28.24 -0.45
C ILE A 79 15.45 28.14 -0.48
N TYR A 80 16.03 27.87 -1.65
CA TYR A 80 17.49 27.80 -1.79
C TYR A 80 18.17 29.13 -1.52
N ASN A 81 17.67 30.22 -2.10
CA ASN A 81 18.25 31.55 -1.97
C ASN A 81 18.20 32.10 -0.55
N ALA A 82 17.32 31.57 0.31
CA ALA A 82 17.33 31.86 1.74
C ALA A 82 18.63 31.42 2.43
N SER A 83 19.38 30.48 1.84
CA SER A 83 20.72 30.09 2.32
C SER A 83 21.78 31.18 2.17
N SER A 84 21.45 32.27 1.47
CA SER A 84 22.40 33.32 1.07
C SER A 84 23.60 32.72 0.30
N PRO A 85 23.36 32.01 -0.82
CA PRO A 85 24.42 31.42 -1.62
C PRO A 85 25.31 32.49 -2.28
N GLU A 86 26.52 32.11 -2.71
CA GLU A 86 27.42 33.03 -3.44
C GLU A 86 26.81 33.50 -4.77
N GLU A 87 26.03 32.62 -5.42
CA GLU A 87 25.26 32.92 -6.63
C GLU A 87 23.76 32.68 -6.37
N VAL A 88 22.96 33.74 -6.48
CA VAL A 88 21.50 33.64 -6.32
C VAL A 88 20.91 32.90 -7.51
N LEU A 89 20.07 31.90 -7.24
CA LEU A 89 19.39 31.17 -8.29
C LEU A 89 18.21 31.97 -8.84
N GLU A 90 18.27 32.26 -10.13
CA GLU A 90 17.18 32.91 -10.87
C GLU A 90 17.00 32.28 -12.25
N VAL A 91 15.81 32.35 -12.83
CA VAL A 91 15.56 31.94 -14.22
C VAL A 91 15.49 33.18 -15.10
N ASP A 92 16.42 33.27 -16.05
CA ASP A 92 16.47 34.37 -17.01
C ASP A 92 15.27 34.29 -17.99
N PRO A 93 14.34 35.26 -17.94
CA PRO A 93 13.13 35.23 -18.76
C PRO A 93 13.41 35.38 -20.27
N GLU A 94 14.56 35.95 -20.65
CA GLU A 94 14.96 36.14 -22.05
C GLU A 94 15.54 34.86 -22.67
N LYS A 95 16.16 34.02 -21.84
CA LYS A 95 16.81 32.77 -22.28
C LYS A 95 15.89 31.55 -22.23
N VAL A 96 14.88 31.56 -21.36
CA VAL A 96 14.00 30.41 -21.14
C VAL A 96 12.54 30.75 -21.51
N PRO A 97 11.95 30.05 -22.49
CA PRO A 97 10.53 30.19 -22.82
C PRO A 97 9.65 29.96 -21.60
N GLU A 98 8.58 30.75 -21.46
CA GLU A 98 7.68 30.74 -20.30
C GLU A 98 7.20 29.34 -19.90
N ALA A 99 6.74 28.55 -20.86
CA ALA A 99 6.28 27.17 -20.63
C ALA A 99 7.35 26.21 -20.06
N LYS A 100 8.64 26.57 -20.15
CA LYS A 100 9.76 25.76 -19.63
C LYS A 100 10.37 26.34 -18.36
N ARG A 101 9.96 27.53 -17.94
CA ARG A 101 10.55 28.22 -16.76
C ARG A 101 10.39 27.43 -15.46
N PRO A 102 9.21 26.84 -15.14
CA PRO A 102 9.06 26.07 -13.90
C PRO A 102 10.06 24.91 -13.83
N LYS A 103 10.13 24.10 -14.89
CA LYS A 103 11.07 22.97 -14.97
C LYS A 103 12.53 23.41 -14.94
N ALA A 104 12.85 24.56 -15.54
CA ALA A 104 14.20 25.14 -15.48
C ALA A 104 14.55 25.61 -14.07
N ALA A 105 13.62 26.22 -13.34
CA ALA A 105 13.79 26.62 -11.94
C ALA A 105 14.04 25.39 -11.05
N THR A 106 13.20 24.35 -11.16
CA THR A 106 13.39 23.09 -10.44
C THR A 106 14.74 22.45 -10.76
N PHE A 107 15.16 22.45 -12.03
CA PHE A 107 16.47 21.90 -12.42
C PHE A 107 17.63 22.67 -11.79
N LYS A 108 17.57 24.01 -11.76
CA LYS A 108 18.58 24.84 -11.09
C LYS A 108 18.66 24.54 -9.59
N PHE A 109 17.51 24.43 -8.92
CA PHE A 109 17.44 24.04 -7.51
C PHE A 109 18.13 22.68 -7.25
N LEU A 110 17.83 21.67 -8.06
CA LEU A 110 18.44 20.34 -7.93
C LEU A 110 19.96 20.40 -8.17
N GLN A 111 20.41 21.12 -9.20
CA GLN A 111 21.83 21.27 -9.50
C GLN A 111 22.60 21.94 -8.36
N ALA A 112 22.04 23.01 -7.78
CA ALA A 112 22.66 23.74 -6.69
C ALA A 112 22.67 22.92 -5.40
N SER A 113 21.58 22.20 -5.10
CA SER A 113 21.51 21.31 -3.94
C SER A 113 22.55 20.18 -4.00
N LEU A 114 22.84 19.66 -5.20
CA LEU A 114 23.89 18.65 -5.40
C LEU A 114 25.30 19.24 -5.25
N LYS A 115 25.55 20.41 -5.85
CA LYS A 115 26.91 20.99 -5.94
C LYS A 115 27.33 21.75 -4.68
N GLU A 116 26.45 22.59 -4.15
CA GLU A 116 26.77 23.56 -3.09
C GLU A 116 26.35 23.03 -1.72
N LEU A 117 25.16 22.44 -1.60
CA LEU A 117 24.69 21.85 -0.33
C LEU A 117 25.20 20.41 -0.10
N GLY A 118 25.88 19.83 -1.09
CA GLY A 118 26.52 18.51 -0.99
C GLY A 118 25.55 17.34 -0.83
N PHE A 119 24.33 17.45 -1.37
CA PHE A 119 23.36 16.36 -1.30
C PHE A 119 23.85 15.15 -2.12
N PRO A 120 23.81 13.92 -1.58
CA PRO A 120 24.03 12.72 -2.37
C PRO A 120 22.98 12.59 -3.48
N GLN A 121 23.39 12.21 -4.69
CA GLN A 121 22.48 12.11 -5.85
C GLN A 121 21.28 11.19 -5.60
N GLN A 122 21.47 10.11 -4.83
CA GLN A 122 20.43 9.16 -4.46
C GLN A 122 19.35 9.73 -3.51
N ASP A 123 19.66 10.81 -2.79
CA ASP A 123 18.75 11.47 -1.84
C ASP A 123 17.95 12.61 -2.51
N CYS A 124 18.29 12.97 -3.75
CA CYS A 124 17.60 14.00 -4.51
C CYS A 124 16.38 13.43 -5.26
N PHE A 125 15.32 14.23 -5.37
CA PHE A 125 14.18 13.89 -6.20
C PHE A 125 14.48 14.17 -7.69
N LEU A 126 13.78 13.47 -8.58
CA LEU A 126 13.84 13.68 -10.03
C LEU A 126 12.78 14.70 -10.47
N ILE A 127 12.97 15.38 -11.61
CA ILE A 127 11.94 16.28 -12.16
C ILE A 127 10.58 15.56 -12.30
N THR A 128 10.58 14.29 -12.68
CA THR A 128 9.37 13.46 -12.78
C THR A 128 8.70 13.17 -11.43
N ASP A 129 9.43 13.24 -10.31
CA ASP A 129 8.86 13.06 -8.97
C ASP A 129 7.99 14.26 -8.56
N LEU A 130 8.32 15.49 -9.00
CA LEU A 130 7.55 16.71 -8.72
C LEU A 130 6.43 16.96 -9.74
N TYR A 131 6.74 16.82 -11.03
CA TYR A 131 5.80 17.08 -12.12
C TYR A 131 4.94 15.86 -12.50
N GLY A 132 5.22 14.70 -11.92
CA GLY A 132 4.37 13.52 -12.06
C GLY A 132 3.17 13.55 -11.10
N GLU A 133 2.45 12.44 -11.09
CA GLU A 133 1.25 12.25 -10.26
C GLU A 133 1.48 11.27 -9.10
N SER A 134 2.69 10.73 -8.93
CA SER A 134 2.96 9.77 -7.86
C SER A 134 3.19 10.47 -6.52
N THR A 135 2.41 10.09 -5.51
CA THR A 135 2.59 10.57 -4.13
C THR A 135 3.94 10.16 -3.55
N THR A 136 4.47 9.00 -3.94
CA THR A 136 5.83 8.55 -3.57
C THR A 136 6.90 9.50 -4.10
N GLY A 137 6.73 10.03 -5.32
CA GLY A 137 7.61 11.06 -5.88
C GLY A 137 7.55 12.33 -5.03
N PHE A 138 6.36 12.79 -4.69
CA PHE A 138 6.17 13.99 -3.88
C PHE A 138 6.75 13.86 -2.46
N ILE A 139 6.68 12.68 -1.83
CA ILE A 139 7.34 12.43 -0.53
C ILE A 139 8.85 12.71 -0.62
N LYS A 140 9.51 12.36 -1.73
CA LYS A 140 10.95 12.68 -1.91
C LYS A 140 11.17 14.19 -2.01
N VAL A 141 10.29 14.92 -2.69
CA VAL A 141 10.34 16.38 -2.76
C VAL A 141 10.25 16.97 -1.35
N ILE A 142 9.24 16.57 -0.57
CA ILE A 142 9.05 17.03 0.81
C ILE A 142 10.27 16.74 1.68
N LYS A 143 10.84 15.52 1.58
CA LYS A 143 12.04 15.14 2.33
C LYS A 143 13.25 16.01 1.98
N MET A 144 13.48 16.24 0.69
CA MET A 144 14.59 17.07 0.23
C MET A 144 14.42 18.53 0.66
N VAL A 145 13.22 19.10 0.50
CA VAL A 145 12.94 20.47 0.94
C VAL A 145 13.12 20.61 2.47
N ASN A 146 12.59 19.68 3.27
CA ASN A 146 12.80 19.70 4.72
C ASN A 146 14.29 19.66 5.09
N ARG A 147 15.09 18.84 4.40
CA ARG A 147 16.54 18.77 4.66
C ARG A 147 17.26 20.08 4.32
N VAL A 148 16.81 20.81 3.29
CA VAL A 148 17.32 22.16 3.02
C VAL A 148 16.91 23.12 4.14
N LEU A 149 15.66 23.06 4.61
CA LEU A 149 15.20 23.87 5.75
C LEU A 149 15.97 23.56 7.04
N ASP A 150 16.32 22.29 7.29
CA ASP A 150 17.13 21.88 8.44
C ASP A 150 18.53 22.53 8.39
N ILE A 151 19.14 22.62 7.20
CA ILE A 151 20.42 23.32 7.01
C ILE A 151 20.27 24.82 7.30
N LEU A 152 19.22 25.46 6.79
CA LEU A 152 18.92 26.88 7.05
C LEU A 152 18.66 27.16 8.53
N GLU A 153 17.98 26.23 9.21
CA GLU A 153 17.72 26.29 10.65
C GLU A 153 19.02 26.20 11.44
N MET A 154 19.90 25.27 11.08
CA MET A 154 21.24 25.15 11.66
C MET A 154 22.11 26.40 11.40
N GLN A 155 21.92 27.05 10.26
CA GLN A 155 22.58 28.32 9.91
C GLN A 155 21.94 29.54 10.58
N GLY A 156 20.82 29.38 11.30
CA GLY A 156 20.12 30.46 12.00
C GLY A 156 19.40 31.44 11.07
N GLN A 157 19.08 31.02 9.84
CA GLN A 157 18.48 31.87 8.80
C GLN A 157 16.94 31.83 8.76
N LEU A 158 16.31 30.93 9.52
CA LEU A 158 14.87 30.94 9.74
C LEU A 158 14.47 32.05 10.72
N LYS A 159 13.38 32.76 10.43
CA LYS A 159 12.81 33.73 11.38
C LYS A 159 12.34 32.95 12.62
N ARG A 160 13.14 32.95 13.70
CA ARG A 160 12.64 32.53 15.02
C ARG A 160 11.48 33.44 15.38
N THR A 161 10.27 32.91 15.35
CA THR A 161 9.15 33.56 16.01
C THR A 161 9.53 33.63 17.49
N SER A 162 9.79 34.84 17.98
CA SER A 162 9.91 35.10 19.42
C SER A 162 8.69 34.51 20.09
N ASP A 163 8.91 33.64 21.08
CA ASP A 163 7.92 33.00 21.93
C ASP A 163 6.75 33.94 22.30
N VAL A 164 5.73 34.00 21.46
CA VAL A 164 4.38 34.29 21.93
C VAL A 164 3.87 32.96 22.41
N SER A 165 4.34 32.61 23.62
CA SER A 165 3.75 31.64 24.53
C SER A 165 2.86 30.65 23.79
N SER A 166 3.43 29.52 23.39
CA SER A 166 2.65 28.29 23.30
C SER A 166 2.13 28.01 24.71
N ARG A 167 1.07 28.73 25.10
CA ARG A 167 0.06 28.18 25.95
C ARG A 167 -0.50 27.06 25.09
N ALA A 168 0.17 25.91 25.17
CA ALA A 168 -0.49 24.65 24.86
C ALA A 168 -1.87 24.80 25.49
N PRO A 169 -2.98 24.63 24.76
CA PRO A 169 -4.22 24.41 25.46
C PRO A 169 -3.87 23.29 26.42
N GLU A 170 -3.98 23.55 27.73
CA GLU A 170 -3.91 22.50 28.72
C GLU A 170 -4.77 21.41 28.12
N LYS A 171 -4.17 20.26 27.79
CA LYS A 171 -4.91 19.04 27.52
C LYS A 171 -5.54 18.70 28.87
N GLY A 172 -6.56 19.48 29.25
CA GLY A 172 -7.66 18.97 30.02
C GLY A 172 -8.01 17.68 29.31
N THR A 173 -7.93 16.59 30.05
CA THR A 173 -8.32 15.27 29.59
C THR A 173 -9.81 15.32 29.29
N VAL A 174 -10.19 15.97 28.19
CA VAL A 174 -11.50 15.84 27.59
C VAL A 174 -11.53 14.39 27.17
N LYS A 175 -12.32 13.61 27.89
CA LYS A 175 -12.56 12.21 27.53
C LYS A 175 -13.09 12.26 26.10
N LEU A 176 -12.29 11.75 25.16
CA LEU A 176 -12.70 11.63 23.78
C LEU A 176 -14.04 10.87 23.78
N THR A 177 -15.00 11.39 23.04
CA THR A 177 -16.25 10.70 22.78
C THR A 177 -15.95 9.37 22.07
N LYS A 178 -16.88 8.42 22.14
CA LYS A 178 -16.74 7.14 21.44
C LYS A 178 -16.52 7.32 19.93
N ARG A 179 -17.20 8.31 19.33
CA ARG A 179 -17.02 8.71 17.93
C ARG A 179 -15.59 9.16 17.65
N GLU A 180 -15.05 10.09 18.44
CA GLU A 180 -13.68 10.58 18.28
C GLU A 180 -12.65 9.47 18.48
N HIS A 181 -12.89 8.53 19.39
CA HIS A 181 -12.04 7.34 19.57
C HIS A 181 -12.01 6.47 18.30
N ILE A 182 -13.16 6.15 17.71
CA ILE A 182 -13.26 5.36 16.47
C ILE A 182 -12.53 6.06 15.33
N LEU A 183 -12.75 7.37 15.16
CA LEU A 183 -12.12 8.14 14.08
C LEU A 183 -10.61 8.29 14.28
N LYS A 184 -10.16 8.47 15.52
CA LYS A 184 -8.75 8.50 15.85
C LYS A 184 -8.09 7.15 15.60
N GLU A 185 -8.74 6.05 15.98
CA GLU A 185 -8.26 4.70 15.69
C GLU A 185 -8.21 4.44 14.18
N LEU A 186 -9.24 4.84 13.42
CA LEU A 186 -9.26 4.74 11.95
C LEU A 186 -8.01 5.40 11.37
N LEU A 187 -7.71 6.61 11.81
CA LEU A 187 -6.60 7.39 11.32
C LEU A 187 -5.23 6.82 11.73
N GLU A 188 -5.05 6.47 13.00
CA GLU A 188 -3.79 5.87 13.49
C GLU A 188 -3.51 4.54 12.80
N THR A 189 -4.51 3.67 12.70
CA THR A 189 -4.37 2.38 12.03
C THR A 189 -4.19 2.49 10.52
N GLU A 190 -4.71 3.56 9.88
CA GLU A 190 -4.45 3.83 8.46
C GLU A 190 -3.00 4.27 8.23
N ARG A 191 -2.46 5.13 9.11
CA ARG A 191 -1.04 5.54 9.04
C ARG A 191 -0.12 4.33 9.20
N ASP A 192 -0.41 3.46 10.16
CA ASP A 192 0.34 2.22 10.38
C ASP A 192 0.27 1.32 9.14
N TYR A 193 -0.92 1.17 8.54
CA TYR A 193 -1.11 0.38 7.32
C TYR A 193 -0.29 0.93 6.14
N VAL A 194 -0.39 2.23 5.85
CA VAL A 194 0.39 2.87 4.78
C VAL A 194 1.90 2.72 5.03
N HIS A 195 2.34 2.84 6.28
CA HIS A 195 3.75 2.64 6.63
C HIS A 195 4.22 1.21 6.34
N HIS A 196 3.41 0.19 6.67
CA HIS A 196 3.73 -1.20 6.34
C HIS A 196 3.85 -1.41 4.82
N LEU A 197 2.98 -0.79 4.01
CA LEU A 197 3.08 -0.86 2.55
C LEU A 197 4.33 -0.15 2.01
N GLN A 198 4.70 0.99 2.61
CA GLN A 198 5.97 1.67 2.28
C GLN A 198 7.17 0.76 2.56
N ASN A 199 7.16 0.03 3.67
CA ASN A 199 8.23 -0.92 4.00
C ASN A 199 8.30 -2.06 2.97
N LEU A 200 7.17 -2.57 2.47
CA LEU A 200 7.16 -3.53 1.36
C LEU A 200 7.74 -2.93 0.06
N GLN A 201 7.44 -1.67 -0.26
CA GLN A 201 8.00 -1.00 -1.43
C GLN A 201 9.52 -0.78 -1.29
N LEU A 202 9.98 -0.43 -0.08
CA LEU A 202 11.41 -0.31 0.22
C LEU A 202 12.12 -1.66 0.06
N LEU A 203 11.52 -2.75 0.56
CA LEU A 203 12.03 -4.10 0.35
C LEU A 203 12.14 -4.42 -1.14
N LYS A 204 11.06 -4.24 -1.92
CA LYS A 204 11.05 -4.44 -3.37
C LYS A 204 12.21 -3.71 -4.05
N LYS A 205 12.38 -2.43 -3.72
CA LYS A 205 13.43 -1.59 -4.31
C LYS A 205 14.83 -2.11 -3.97
N GLU A 206 15.08 -2.51 -2.72
CA GLU A 206 16.38 -3.04 -2.31
C GLU A 206 16.68 -4.39 -2.98
N LEU A 207 15.68 -5.25 -3.16
CA LEU A 207 15.82 -6.52 -3.88
C LEU A 207 16.15 -6.30 -5.38
N GLU A 208 15.55 -5.29 -6.00
CA GLU A 208 15.82 -4.92 -7.39
C GLU A 208 17.21 -4.29 -7.56
N GLU A 209 17.63 -3.41 -6.64
CA GLU A 209 18.94 -2.73 -6.66
C GLU A 209 20.11 -3.69 -6.39
N THR A 210 19.90 -4.69 -5.53
CA THR A 210 20.92 -5.72 -5.24
C THR A 210 20.99 -6.79 -6.31
N GLY A 211 20.05 -6.82 -7.25
CA GLY A 211 19.93 -7.88 -8.26
C GLY A 211 19.47 -9.22 -7.68
N ALA A 212 19.01 -9.24 -6.42
CA ALA A 212 18.54 -10.47 -5.76
C ALA A 212 17.20 -10.95 -6.34
N LEU A 213 16.34 -10.00 -6.72
CA LEU A 213 15.04 -10.26 -7.34
C LEU A 213 14.77 -9.22 -8.43
N THR A 214 14.76 -9.65 -9.69
CA THR A 214 14.51 -8.76 -10.84
C THR A 214 13.66 -9.43 -11.90
N GLY A 215 12.89 -8.65 -12.66
CA GLY A 215 12.08 -9.16 -13.76
C GLY A 215 10.83 -9.89 -13.27
N ASP A 216 10.61 -11.09 -13.81
CA ASP A 216 9.38 -11.85 -13.61
C ASP A 216 9.11 -12.28 -12.15
N PRO A 217 10.09 -12.80 -11.36
CA PRO A 217 9.86 -13.09 -9.94
C PRO A 217 9.49 -11.87 -9.11
N SER A 218 10.07 -10.69 -9.40
CA SER A 218 9.70 -9.43 -8.73
C SER A 218 8.26 -9.03 -9.06
N HIS A 219 7.87 -9.15 -10.33
CA HIS A 219 6.51 -8.87 -10.75
C HIS A 219 5.50 -9.85 -10.15
N GLN A 220 5.82 -11.14 -10.05
CA GLN A 220 4.94 -12.14 -9.44
C GLN A 220 4.80 -11.98 -7.91
N ILE A 221 5.81 -11.46 -7.22
CA ILE A 221 5.72 -11.22 -5.77
C ILE A 221 4.99 -9.90 -5.46
N PHE A 222 5.40 -8.80 -6.10
CA PHE A 222 4.93 -7.47 -5.74
C PHE A 222 3.78 -6.94 -6.60
N LEU A 223 3.54 -7.52 -7.78
CA LEU A 223 2.44 -7.20 -8.70
C LEU A 223 2.16 -5.68 -8.80
N ASN A 224 0.99 -5.25 -8.34
CA ASN A 224 0.51 -3.87 -8.37
C ASN A 224 0.74 -3.10 -7.06
N LEU A 225 1.71 -3.51 -6.22
CA LEU A 225 2.02 -2.88 -4.93
C LEU A 225 2.15 -1.35 -5.03
N ASN A 226 2.78 -0.83 -6.07
CA ASN A 226 2.96 0.60 -6.25
C ASN A 226 1.63 1.34 -6.43
N ASN A 227 0.69 0.77 -7.17
CA ASN A 227 -0.64 1.35 -7.38
C ASN A 227 -1.46 1.27 -6.08
N LEU A 228 -1.39 0.13 -5.38
CA LEU A 228 -2.04 -0.06 -4.09
C LEU A 228 -1.51 0.93 -3.04
N LEU A 229 -0.20 1.12 -2.98
CA LEU A 229 0.44 2.07 -2.06
C LEU A 229 0.09 3.52 -2.40
N ASP A 230 0.11 3.91 -3.67
CA ASP A 230 -0.28 5.27 -4.08
C ASP A 230 -1.75 5.54 -3.73
N PHE A 231 -2.64 4.57 -3.97
CA PHE A 231 -4.03 4.65 -3.50
C PHE A 231 -4.12 4.79 -1.99
N ALA A 232 -3.46 3.93 -1.21
CA ALA A 232 -3.51 3.97 0.25
C ALA A 232 -2.98 5.30 0.80
N GLN A 233 -1.92 5.86 0.19
CA GLN A 233 -1.40 7.19 0.54
C GLN A 233 -2.41 8.30 0.24
N ARG A 234 -3.02 8.29 -0.95
CA ARG A 234 -4.08 9.24 -1.33
C ARG A 234 -5.30 9.13 -0.43
N PHE A 235 -5.70 7.91 -0.10
CA PHE A 235 -6.85 7.66 0.77
C PHE A 235 -6.59 8.14 2.21
N LEU A 236 -5.38 7.90 2.75
CA LEU A 236 -4.96 8.44 4.04
C LEU A 236 -5.01 9.98 4.06
N ILE A 237 -4.53 10.64 3.00
CA ILE A 237 -4.62 12.11 2.86
C ILE A 237 -6.08 12.56 2.94
N ARG A 238 -6.99 11.87 2.23
CA ARG A 238 -8.42 12.19 2.24
C ARG A 238 -9.06 11.96 3.61
N ILE A 239 -8.70 10.88 4.32
CA ILE A 239 -9.11 10.65 5.71
C ILE A 239 -8.65 11.80 6.61
N GLU A 240 -7.41 12.26 6.48
CA GLU A 240 -6.85 13.33 7.31
C GLU A 240 -7.49 14.69 7.03
N GLN A 241 -7.74 15.00 5.76
CA GLN A 241 -8.49 16.20 5.36
C GLN A 241 -9.90 16.17 5.96
N HIS A 242 -10.59 15.05 5.81
CA HIS A 242 -11.96 14.91 6.29
C HIS A 242 -12.03 14.97 7.81
N TYR A 243 -11.05 14.38 8.51
CA TYR A 243 -10.91 14.48 9.95
C TYR A 243 -10.65 15.92 10.44
N ALA A 244 -9.98 16.75 9.63
CA ALA A 244 -9.69 18.14 9.95
C ALA A 244 -10.90 19.08 9.76
N LEU A 245 -11.97 18.65 9.06
CA LEU A 245 -13.20 19.42 8.91
C LEU A 245 -13.97 19.52 10.24
N PRO A 246 -14.76 20.59 10.45
CA PRO A 246 -15.71 20.66 11.57
C PRO A 246 -16.63 19.44 11.59
N GLU A 247 -16.95 18.92 12.78
CA GLU A 247 -17.70 17.66 12.95
C GLU A 247 -19.02 17.64 12.17
N GLU A 248 -19.70 18.78 12.08
CA GLU A 248 -20.99 18.93 11.40
C GLU A 248 -20.88 18.76 9.88
N ARG A 249 -19.68 18.92 9.32
CA ARG A 249 -19.39 18.77 7.88
C ARG A 249 -18.80 17.41 7.52
N GLN A 250 -18.53 16.55 8.51
CA GLN A 250 -17.91 15.25 8.28
C GLN A 250 -18.93 14.19 7.86
N ASN A 251 -19.04 13.94 6.55
CA ASN A 251 -19.75 12.78 6.00
C ASN A 251 -18.77 11.64 5.68
N TRP A 252 -18.52 10.77 6.66
CA TRP A 252 -17.60 9.64 6.50
C TRP A 252 -18.13 8.57 5.55
N GLY A 253 -19.45 8.45 5.36
CA GLY A 253 -20.01 7.50 4.39
C GLY A 253 -19.66 7.89 2.96
N GLU A 254 -19.97 9.15 2.60
CA GLU A 254 -19.68 9.70 1.28
C GLU A 254 -18.19 9.62 0.92
N LEU A 255 -17.30 9.88 1.89
CA LEU A 255 -15.85 9.75 1.68
C LEU A 255 -15.46 8.37 1.13
N PHE A 256 -16.01 7.29 1.68
CA PHE A 256 -15.69 5.93 1.23
C PHE A 256 -16.38 5.59 -0.10
N ILE A 257 -17.62 6.03 -0.30
CA ILE A 257 -18.37 5.82 -1.55
C ILE A 257 -17.64 6.45 -2.74
N GLN A 258 -17.14 7.68 -2.59
CA GLN A 258 -16.39 8.38 -3.63
C GLN A 258 -15.10 7.64 -4.07
N HIS A 259 -14.59 6.74 -3.24
CA HIS A 259 -13.37 5.98 -3.50
C HIS A 259 -13.63 4.49 -3.78
N GLU A 260 -14.89 4.06 -3.93
CA GLU A 260 -15.28 2.66 -4.18
C GLU A 260 -14.50 2.03 -5.34
N ASP A 261 -14.49 2.68 -6.51
CA ASP A 261 -13.78 2.17 -7.68
C ASP A 261 -12.27 2.05 -7.46
N ALA A 262 -11.70 2.94 -6.63
CA ALA A 262 -10.28 2.92 -6.33
C ALA A 262 -9.92 1.81 -5.33
N PHE A 263 -10.85 1.36 -4.48
CA PHE A 263 -10.66 0.16 -3.65
C PHE A 263 -10.51 -1.12 -4.46
N ARG A 264 -10.96 -1.17 -5.71
CA ARG A 264 -10.74 -2.34 -6.60
C ARG A 264 -9.26 -2.63 -6.88
N GLN A 265 -8.35 -1.68 -6.61
CA GLN A 265 -6.90 -1.92 -6.67
C GLN A 265 -6.42 -3.02 -5.69
N TYR A 266 -7.22 -3.35 -4.67
CA TYR A 266 -6.92 -4.43 -3.73
C TYR A 266 -7.11 -5.82 -4.34
N GLU A 267 -8.08 -5.99 -5.24
CA GLU A 267 -8.46 -7.29 -5.82
C GLU A 267 -7.27 -8.06 -6.44
N PRO A 268 -6.51 -7.50 -7.41
CA PRO A 268 -5.40 -8.24 -8.03
C PRO A 268 -4.26 -8.53 -7.03
N PHE A 269 -4.03 -7.64 -6.06
CA PHE A 269 -2.99 -7.84 -5.05
C PHE A 269 -3.34 -9.01 -4.12
N ILE A 270 -4.60 -9.06 -3.69
CA ILE A 270 -5.11 -10.10 -2.79
C ILE A 270 -5.21 -11.45 -3.50
N ALA A 271 -5.70 -11.49 -4.75
CA ALA A 271 -5.79 -12.71 -5.53
C ALA A 271 -4.41 -13.36 -5.79
N ASN A 272 -3.36 -12.54 -5.89
CA ASN A 272 -1.99 -13.00 -6.11
C ASN A 272 -1.32 -13.62 -4.86
N GLN A 273 -1.98 -13.67 -3.71
CA GLN A 273 -1.37 -14.08 -2.44
C GLN A 273 -0.73 -15.48 -2.51
N MET A 274 -1.41 -16.48 -3.08
CA MET A 274 -0.86 -17.83 -3.20
C MET A 274 0.40 -17.88 -4.07
N ARG A 275 0.36 -17.22 -5.23
CA ARG A 275 1.47 -17.17 -6.17
C ARG A 275 2.66 -16.43 -5.55
N CYS A 276 2.38 -15.32 -4.87
CA CYS A 276 3.36 -14.58 -4.09
C CYS A 276 4.05 -15.48 -3.06
N ASP A 277 3.28 -16.23 -2.27
CA ASP A 277 3.83 -17.13 -1.24
C ASP A 277 4.72 -18.23 -1.86
N GLU A 278 4.29 -18.84 -2.96
CA GLU A 278 5.07 -19.87 -3.65
C GLU A 278 6.39 -19.34 -4.21
N VAL A 279 6.35 -18.20 -4.90
CA VAL A 279 7.56 -17.57 -5.49
C VAL A 279 8.48 -17.03 -4.41
N CYS A 280 7.93 -16.45 -3.33
CA CYS A 280 8.71 -16.02 -2.17
C CYS A 280 9.47 -17.19 -1.54
N LEU A 281 8.86 -18.36 -1.41
CA LEU A 281 9.53 -19.55 -0.88
C LEU A 281 10.61 -20.08 -1.82
N LYS A 282 10.36 -20.07 -3.14
CA LYS A 282 11.33 -20.48 -4.16
C LYS A 282 12.58 -19.58 -4.17
N GLU A 283 12.39 -18.28 -4.01
CA GLU A 283 13.46 -17.27 -4.06
C GLU A 283 13.95 -16.84 -2.66
N TRP A 284 13.55 -17.55 -1.60
CA TRP A 284 13.72 -17.12 -0.21
C TRP A 284 15.18 -16.83 0.16
N ASP A 285 16.11 -17.69 -0.26
CA ASP A 285 17.53 -17.53 0.06
C ASP A 285 18.08 -16.18 -0.47
N ARG A 286 17.61 -15.73 -1.64
CA ARG A 286 18.00 -14.45 -2.23
C ARG A 286 17.32 -13.29 -1.52
N ILE A 287 16.03 -13.42 -1.21
CA ILE A 287 15.24 -12.42 -0.50
C ILE A 287 15.78 -12.18 0.92
N HIS A 288 16.19 -13.24 1.62
CA HIS A 288 16.72 -13.16 2.97
C HIS A 288 18.11 -12.51 3.04
N ALA A 289 18.98 -12.80 2.07
CA ALA A 289 20.37 -12.35 2.08
C ALA A 289 20.58 -10.90 1.59
N ALA A 290 19.61 -10.33 0.88
CA ALA A 290 19.77 -9.05 0.20
C ALA A 290 19.63 -7.79 1.09
N PRO A 291 18.67 -7.70 2.04
CA PRO A 291 18.44 -6.46 2.78
C PRO A 291 19.59 -6.08 3.72
N ARG A 292 19.99 -4.80 3.68
CA ARG A 292 21.12 -4.25 4.46
C ARG A 292 20.66 -3.54 5.72
N THR A 293 19.47 -2.94 5.68
CA THR A 293 18.91 -2.22 6.84
C THR A 293 18.45 -3.20 7.91
N VAL A 294 18.46 -2.79 9.19
CA VAL A 294 17.98 -3.64 10.29
C VAL A 294 16.48 -3.92 10.12
N ASP A 295 15.73 -2.88 9.79
CA ASP A 295 14.28 -2.89 9.57
C ASP A 295 13.87 -3.93 8.50
N LEU A 296 14.49 -3.89 7.32
CA LEU A 296 14.17 -4.84 6.25
C LEU A 296 14.66 -6.25 6.55
N ARG A 297 15.79 -6.42 7.26
CA ARG A 297 16.24 -7.73 7.75
C ARG A 297 15.27 -8.36 8.74
N GLN A 298 14.60 -7.56 9.58
CA GLN A 298 13.53 -8.06 10.43
C GLN A 298 12.32 -8.51 9.61
N MET A 299 11.94 -7.79 8.55
CA MET A 299 10.83 -8.19 7.67
C MET A 299 11.06 -9.53 6.99
N VAL A 300 12.29 -9.77 6.53
CA VAL A 300 12.69 -11.03 5.88
C VAL A 300 13.30 -12.04 6.85
N ALA A 301 13.11 -11.88 8.17
CA ALA A 301 13.68 -12.79 9.15
C ALA A 301 13.12 -14.22 9.01
N GLN A 302 11.84 -14.34 8.68
CA GLN A 302 11.15 -15.60 8.41
C GLN A 302 10.13 -15.42 7.29
N PRO A 303 9.84 -16.47 6.48
CA PRO A 303 8.82 -16.40 5.44
C PRO A 303 7.45 -15.99 5.98
N SER A 304 7.10 -16.45 7.18
CA SER A 304 5.87 -16.10 7.90
C SER A 304 5.79 -14.61 8.23
N THR A 305 6.91 -13.98 8.60
CA THR A 305 6.99 -12.54 8.88
C THR A 305 6.68 -11.74 7.63
N LEU A 306 7.31 -12.07 6.51
CA LEU A 306 7.08 -11.40 5.23
C LEU A 306 5.65 -11.62 4.71
N ASN A 307 5.14 -12.85 4.78
CA ASN A 307 3.75 -13.16 4.45
C ASN A 307 2.77 -12.33 5.30
N GLY A 308 3.09 -12.13 6.59
CA GLY A 308 2.34 -11.24 7.47
C GLY A 308 2.23 -9.78 6.99
N PHE A 309 3.14 -9.30 6.13
CA PHE A 309 3.00 -8.00 5.46
C PHE A 309 2.11 -8.09 4.21
N PHE A 310 2.23 -9.16 3.42
CA PHE A 310 1.42 -9.37 2.21
C PHE A 310 -0.07 -9.58 2.48
N VAL A 311 -0.43 -10.13 3.64
CA VAL A 311 -1.84 -10.34 4.04
C VAL A 311 -2.49 -9.04 4.58
N LYS A 312 -1.70 -8.00 4.90
CA LYS A 312 -2.22 -6.74 5.49
C LYS A 312 -3.29 -6.04 4.62
N PRO A 313 -3.21 -5.97 3.28
CA PRO A 313 -4.24 -5.35 2.46
C PRO A 313 -5.60 -6.01 2.60
N PHE A 314 -5.66 -7.35 2.57
CA PHE A 314 -6.91 -8.09 2.83
C PHE A 314 -7.41 -7.83 4.26
N GLN A 315 -6.53 -7.91 5.26
CA GLN A 315 -6.90 -7.59 6.63
C GLN A 315 -7.44 -6.17 6.77
N ARG A 316 -6.82 -5.17 6.14
CA ARG A 316 -7.25 -3.78 6.21
C ARG A 316 -8.62 -3.59 5.55
N LEU A 317 -8.82 -4.17 4.38
CA LEU A 317 -10.08 -4.09 3.64
C LEU A 317 -11.25 -4.67 4.46
N THR A 318 -11.04 -5.78 5.18
CA THR A 318 -12.06 -6.37 6.08
C THR A 318 -12.34 -5.55 7.34
N LYS A 319 -11.45 -4.61 7.73
CA LYS A 319 -11.64 -3.77 8.92
C LYS A 319 -12.54 -2.57 8.67
N TYR A 320 -12.54 -1.99 7.46
CA TYR A 320 -13.36 -0.81 7.19
C TYR A 320 -14.86 -1.00 7.48
N PRO A 321 -15.52 -2.10 7.06
CA PRO A 321 -16.93 -2.32 7.39
C PRO A 321 -17.21 -2.35 8.90
N LEU A 322 -16.28 -2.92 9.68
CA LEU A 322 -16.40 -3.00 11.14
C LEU A 322 -16.31 -1.61 11.78
N MET A 323 -15.32 -0.82 11.39
CA MET A 323 -15.11 0.54 11.92
C MET A 323 -16.25 1.48 11.51
N LEU A 324 -16.72 1.38 10.25
CA LEU A 324 -17.86 2.14 9.76
C LEU A 324 -19.16 1.73 10.48
N SER A 325 -19.36 0.44 10.77
CA SER A 325 -20.52 -0.03 11.53
C SER A 325 -20.53 0.52 12.95
N GLU A 326 -19.37 0.60 13.61
CA GLU A 326 -19.22 1.25 14.91
C GLU A 326 -19.47 2.75 14.83
N LEU A 327 -18.93 3.42 13.81
CA LEU A 327 -19.16 4.85 13.57
C LEU A 327 -20.64 5.17 13.32
N ARG A 328 -21.35 4.32 12.56
CA ARG A 328 -22.79 4.43 12.31
C ARG A 328 -23.58 4.44 13.61
N LYS A 329 -23.24 3.57 14.57
CA LYS A 329 -23.88 3.51 15.89
C LYS A 329 -23.66 4.78 16.72
N GLN A 330 -22.61 5.55 16.44
CA GLN A 330 -22.29 6.81 17.12
C GLN A 330 -22.73 8.05 16.31
N THR A 331 -23.47 7.86 15.21
CA THR A 331 -23.94 8.97 14.35
C THR A 331 -25.44 9.15 14.56
N GLU A 332 -25.88 10.35 14.91
CA GLU A 332 -27.31 10.62 15.18
C GLU A 332 -28.11 10.98 13.91
N ASN A 333 -27.45 11.62 12.93
CA ASN A 333 -28.09 12.05 11.69
C ASN A 333 -28.46 10.83 10.79
N PRO A 334 -29.74 10.62 10.45
CA PRO A 334 -30.18 9.50 9.61
C PRO A 334 -29.61 9.49 8.19
N GLU A 335 -29.38 10.66 7.58
CA GLU A 335 -28.79 10.76 6.24
C GLU A 335 -27.34 10.25 6.28
N LEU A 336 -26.55 10.70 7.26
CA LEU A 336 -25.18 10.23 7.46
C LEU A 336 -25.13 8.73 7.79
N GLN A 337 -26.08 8.20 8.57
CA GLN A 337 -26.16 6.75 8.81
C GLN A 337 -26.45 5.97 7.52
N THR A 338 -27.26 6.53 6.63
CA THR A 338 -27.58 5.93 5.32
C THR A 338 -26.34 5.89 4.44
N ASP A 339 -25.60 7.00 4.35
CA ASP A 339 -24.36 7.05 3.58
C ASP A 339 -23.30 6.10 4.15
N ILE A 340 -23.16 6.00 5.48
CA ILE A 340 -22.25 5.03 6.11
C ILE A 340 -22.69 3.59 5.78
N THR A 341 -23.99 3.32 5.73
CA THR A 341 -24.49 1.97 5.36
C THR A 341 -24.16 1.65 3.91
N ARG A 342 -24.38 2.60 2.99
CA ARG A 342 -23.99 2.44 1.57
C ARG A 342 -22.48 2.25 1.41
N ALA A 343 -21.66 2.95 2.19
CA ALA A 343 -20.22 2.76 2.21
C ALA A 343 -19.81 1.35 2.67
N ILE A 344 -20.48 0.81 3.70
CA ILE A 344 -20.28 -0.57 4.15
C ILE A 344 -20.60 -1.55 3.02
N ASP A 345 -21.73 -1.38 2.35
CA ASP A 345 -22.16 -2.25 1.25
C ASP A 345 -21.19 -2.18 0.05
N ALA A 346 -20.70 -0.98 -0.28
CA ALA A 346 -19.71 -0.77 -1.33
C ALA A 346 -18.39 -1.52 -1.04
N ILE A 347 -17.85 -1.38 0.17
CA ILE A 347 -16.63 -2.09 0.57
C ILE A 347 -16.85 -3.60 0.63
N GLN A 348 -18.03 -4.04 1.08
CA GLN A 348 -18.39 -5.46 1.08
C GLN A 348 -18.42 -6.03 -0.34
N SER A 349 -18.94 -5.28 -1.31
CA SER A 349 -18.90 -5.69 -2.72
C SER A 349 -17.46 -5.85 -3.25
N VAL A 350 -16.53 -5.00 -2.81
CA VAL A 350 -15.11 -5.12 -3.18
C VAL A 350 -14.45 -6.32 -2.50
N LEU A 351 -14.82 -6.61 -1.24
CA LEU A 351 -14.38 -7.83 -0.54
C LEU A 351 -14.87 -9.10 -1.24
N ASP A 352 -16.14 -9.14 -1.63
CA ASP A 352 -16.73 -10.28 -2.32
C ASP A 352 -16.05 -10.47 -3.69
N SER A 353 -15.81 -9.38 -4.42
CA SER A 353 -15.07 -9.41 -5.71
C SER A 353 -13.62 -9.90 -5.54
N ALA A 354 -12.94 -9.48 -4.47
CA ALA A 354 -11.59 -9.95 -4.16
C ALA A 354 -11.57 -11.44 -3.80
N ASN A 355 -12.58 -11.93 -3.07
CA ASN A 355 -12.73 -13.35 -2.76
C ASN A 355 -13.00 -14.18 -4.02
N ASP A 356 -13.88 -13.71 -4.90
CA ASP A 356 -14.14 -14.36 -6.19
C ASP A 356 -12.87 -14.39 -7.07
N ALA A 357 -12.05 -13.33 -7.02
CA ALA A 357 -10.77 -13.29 -7.73
C ALA A 357 -9.75 -14.29 -7.15
N ILE A 358 -9.70 -14.45 -5.82
CA ILE A 358 -8.90 -15.49 -5.16
C ILE A 358 -9.35 -16.87 -5.65
N ASP A 359 -10.66 -17.18 -5.56
CA ASP A 359 -11.22 -18.46 -5.98
C ASP A 359 -10.91 -18.75 -7.45
N LYS A 360 -11.00 -17.74 -8.31
CA LYS A 360 -10.63 -17.85 -9.74
C LYS A 360 -9.15 -18.19 -9.93
N GLU A 361 -8.24 -17.56 -9.20
CA GLU A 361 -6.80 -17.86 -9.27
C GLU A 361 -6.49 -19.27 -8.75
N HIS A 362 -7.17 -19.72 -7.69
CA HIS A 362 -7.07 -21.10 -7.22
C HIS A 362 -7.49 -22.11 -8.28
N LEU A 363 -8.61 -21.85 -8.95
CA LEU A 363 -9.13 -22.71 -10.00
C LEU A 363 -8.21 -22.70 -11.23
N ALA A 364 -7.64 -21.55 -11.59
CA ALA A 364 -6.65 -21.46 -12.67
C ALA A 364 -5.37 -22.25 -12.34
N SER A 365 -4.87 -22.15 -11.11
CA SER A 365 -3.69 -22.89 -10.66
C SER A 365 -3.94 -24.41 -10.63
N ALA A 366 -5.08 -24.82 -10.08
CA ALA A 366 -5.50 -26.23 -10.09
C ALA A 366 -5.70 -26.77 -11.50
N PHE A 367 -6.15 -25.92 -12.43
CA PHE A 367 -6.28 -26.27 -13.83
C PHE A 367 -4.92 -26.55 -14.48
N THR A 368 -3.93 -25.69 -14.27
CA THR A 368 -2.56 -25.91 -14.77
C THR A 368 -1.95 -27.18 -14.19
N GLU A 369 -2.09 -27.41 -12.88
CA GLU A 369 -1.61 -28.64 -12.25
C GLU A 369 -2.30 -29.89 -12.82
N LEU A 370 -3.60 -29.82 -13.09
CA LEU A 370 -4.35 -30.92 -13.71
C LEU A 370 -3.87 -31.17 -15.14
N ASP A 371 -3.65 -30.12 -15.93
CA ASP A 371 -3.13 -30.22 -17.30
C ASP A 371 -1.77 -30.93 -17.35
N GLU A 372 -0.86 -30.56 -16.45
CA GLU A 372 0.47 -31.17 -16.34
C GLU A 372 0.42 -32.65 -15.89
N ARG A 373 -0.59 -33.04 -15.12
CA ARG A 373 -0.69 -34.39 -14.52
C ARG A 373 -1.45 -35.40 -15.37
N VAL A 374 -2.23 -34.95 -16.35
CA VAL A 374 -3.05 -35.82 -17.19
C VAL A 374 -2.29 -36.15 -18.48
N ASP A 375 -1.77 -37.37 -18.56
CA ASP A 375 -0.97 -37.84 -19.71
C ASP A 375 -1.79 -38.07 -20.98
N ASP A 376 -3.08 -38.43 -20.84
CA ASP A 376 -3.97 -38.72 -21.97
C ASP A 376 -5.35 -38.09 -21.75
N TRP A 377 -5.53 -36.91 -22.36
CA TRP A 377 -6.81 -36.22 -22.45
C TRP A 377 -7.83 -36.92 -23.36
N LYS A 378 -7.53 -38.10 -23.91
CA LYS A 378 -8.43 -38.91 -24.75
C LYS A 378 -9.09 -38.08 -25.86
N SER A 379 -8.30 -37.25 -26.54
CA SER A 379 -8.72 -36.34 -27.61
C SER A 379 -9.63 -35.15 -27.22
N LEU A 380 -9.84 -34.91 -25.92
CA LEU A 380 -10.59 -33.75 -25.42
C LEU A 380 -9.72 -32.47 -25.54
N LYS A 381 -10.25 -31.43 -26.17
CA LYS A 381 -9.58 -30.11 -26.23
C LYS A 381 -9.93 -29.31 -24.98
N ILE A 382 -8.99 -29.18 -24.06
CA ILE A 382 -9.28 -28.64 -22.73
C ILE A 382 -9.73 -27.17 -22.78
N GLU A 383 -9.22 -26.44 -23.77
CA GLU A 383 -9.60 -25.07 -24.13
C GLU A 383 -11.08 -24.94 -24.51
N SER A 384 -11.73 -26.01 -24.97
CA SER A 384 -13.13 -26.00 -25.41
C SER A 384 -14.15 -26.11 -24.27
N PHE A 385 -13.71 -26.44 -23.05
CA PHE A 385 -14.62 -26.67 -21.91
C PHE A 385 -14.84 -25.43 -21.03
N GLY A 386 -14.20 -24.30 -21.32
CA GLY A 386 -14.33 -23.10 -20.51
C GLY A 386 -13.64 -23.19 -19.14
N ASP A 387 -14.14 -22.39 -18.20
CA ASP A 387 -13.53 -22.18 -16.88
C ASP A 387 -13.73 -23.37 -15.94
N LEU A 388 -12.70 -23.70 -15.17
CA LEU A 388 -12.79 -24.66 -14.08
C LEU A 388 -13.63 -24.05 -12.97
N LEU A 389 -14.74 -24.71 -12.62
CA LEU A 389 -15.69 -24.25 -11.60
C LEU A 389 -15.39 -24.87 -10.24
N ARG A 390 -14.94 -26.13 -10.21
CA ARG A 390 -14.62 -26.87 -8.97
C ARG A 390 -13.53 -27.90 -9.20
N PHE A 391 -12.64 -28.04 -8.21
CA PHE A 391 -11.59 -29.05 -8.16
C PHE A 391 -11.54 -29.70 -6.76
N GLY A 392 -11.34 -31.01 -6.70
CA GLY A 392 -11.14 -31.70 -5.42
C GLY A 392 -10.94 -33.22 -5.56
N THR A 393 -10.49 -33.86 -4.48
CA THR A 393 -10.37 -35.32 -4.39
C THR A 393 -11.62 -35.90 -3.75
N PHE A 394 -12.24 -36.87 -4.41
CA PHE A 394 -13.46 -37.52 -3.96
C PHE A 394 -13.27 -39.04 -3.93
N THR A 395 -13.89 -39.68 -2.92
CA THR A 395 -14.01 -41.14 -2.91
C THR A 395 -15.16 -41.52 -3.84
N VAL A 396 -14.85 -42.15 -4.97
CA VAL A 396 -15.86 -42.61 -5.93
C VAL A 396 -16.30 -44.02 -5.53
N LEU A 397 -17.61 -44.20 -5.33
CA LEU A 397 -18.21 -45.52 -5.17
C LEU A 397 -18.64 -46.00 -6.56
N LYS A 398 -17.89 -46.96 -7.13
CA LYS A 398 -18.35 -47.66 -8.34
C LYS A 398 -19.53 -48.55 -7.94
N GLY A 399 -20.71 -48.24 -8.48
CA GLY A 399 -21.85 -49.13 -8.36
C GLY A 399 -21.67 -50.30 -9.31
N ASP A 400 -21.37 -51.48 -8.78
CA ASP A 400 -21.82 -52.71 -9.43
C ASP A 400 -22.33 -53.72 -8.39
N ASN A 401 -23.33 -54.47 -8.83
CA ASN A 401 -24.05 -55.46 -8.05
C ASN A 401 -23.09 -56.56 -7.55
N GLY A 402 -22.74 -56.48 -6.27
CA GLY A 402 -22.30 -57.63 -5.50
C GLY A 402 -20.79 -57.93 -5.59
N LYS A 403 -20.11 -57.53 -4.51
CA LYS A 403 -18.76 -57.90 -4.03
C LYS A 403 -17.61 -57.02 -4.53
N ASP A 404 -16.90 -56.53 -3.52
CA ASP A 404 -15.67 -55.75 -3.50
C ASP A 404 -15.74 -54.34 -4.12
N SER A 405 -16.16 -53.38 -3.28
CA SER A 405 -16.02 -51.95 -3.52
C SER A 405 -14.55 -51.53 -3.33
N GLU A 406 -13.77 -51.58 -4.41
CA GLU A 406 -12.46 -50.90 -4.48
C GLU A 406 -12.65 -49.39 -4.29
N ARG A 407 -11.97 -48.84 -3.29
CA ARG A 407 -11.93 -47.41 -3.01
C ARG A 407 -10.81 -46.80 -3.86
N GLU A 408 -11.18 -46.07 -4.90
CA GLU A 408 -10.22 -45.39 -5.77
C GLU A 408 -10.28 -43.87 -5.52
N ASN A 409 -9.14 -43.27 -5.16
CA ASN A 409 -9.04 -41.82 -5.02
C ASN A 409 -9.10 -41.19 -6.42
N SER A 410 -10.19 -40.48 -6.72
CA SER A 410 -10.38 -39.79 -8.00
C SER A 410 -10.41 -38.29 -7.79
N HIS A 411 -9.82 -37.56 -8.72
CA HIS A 411 -9.92 -36.11 -8.81
C HIS A 411 -11.10 -35.73 -9.69
N PHE A 412 -11.84 -34.73 -9.24
CA PHE A 412 -13.04 -34.24 -9.90
C PHE A 412 -12.83 -32.81 -10.36
N SER A 413 -13.22 -32.53 -11.59
CA SER A 413 -13.15 -31.21 -12.21
C SER A 413 -14.49 -30.90 -12.86
N GLN A 414 -15.15 -29.82 -12.46
CA GLN A 414 -16.36 -29.32 -13.14
C GLN A 414 -15.98 -28.15 -14.05
N LYS A 415 -16.31 -28.23 -15.33
CA LYS A 415 -16.14 -27.16 -16.32
C LYS A 415 -17.46 -26.98 -17.05
N SER A 416 -17.99 -25.76 -17.13
CA SER A 416 -19.26 -25.37 -17.81
C SER A 416 -20.13 -26.55 -18.31
N ASP A 417 -21.08 -26.98 -17.48
CA ASP A 417 -22.06 -28.06 -17.72
C ASP A 417 -21.47 -29.47 -17.95
N MET A 418 -20.21 -29.72 -17.61
CA MET A 418 -19.56 -31.02 -17.72
C MET A 418 -18.72 -31.37 -16.50
N TYR A 419 -18.84 -32.62 -16.06
CA TYR A 419 -18.01 -33.19 -15.00
C TYR A 419 -16.91 -34.06 -15.59
N MET A 420 -15.68 -33.94 -15.08
CA MET A 420 -14.56 -34.80 -15.43
C MET A 420 -14.07 -35.53 -14.17
N VAL A 421 -13.92 -36.85 -14.29
CA VAL A 421 -13.32 -37.69 -13.24
C VAL A 421 -12.01 -38.24 -13.77
N ALA A 422 -10.92 -37.92 -13.09
CA ALA A 422 -9.58 -38.43 -13.37
C ALA A 422 -9.13 -39.30 -12.19
N THR A 423 -8.55 -40.47 -12.47
CA THR A 423 -8.16 -41.40 -11.42
C THR A 423 -6.65 -41.61 -11.41
N LYS A 424 -6.07 -41.74 -10.21
CA LYS A 424 -4.64 -41.94 -10.04
C LYS A 424 -4.26 -43.35 -10.47
N LEU A 425 -3.38 -43.45 -11.48
CA LEU A 425 -2.76 -44.73 -11.82
C LEU A 425 -1.96 -45.23 -10.62
N ALA A 426 -2.24 -46.45 -10.17
CA ALA A 426 -1.41 -47.13 -9.18
C ALA A 426 -0.03 -47.47 -9.77
N THR A 427 0.92 -46.53 -9.71
CA THR A 427 2.34 -46.85 -9.86
C THR A 427 2.89 -47.36 -8.52
N ARG A 428 3.89 -48.24 -8.57
CA ARG A 428 4.44 -49.04 -7.45
C ARG A 428 4.68 -48.22 -6.16
N PRO A 429 4.73 -48.87 -4.97
CA PRO A 429 4.47 -48.27 -3.65
C PRO A 429 5.43 -47.17 -3.16
N THR A 430 6.39 -46.72 -3.97
CA THR A 430 7.45 -45.81 -3.54
C THR A 430 7.25 -44.35 -3.94
N ASP A 431 6.26 -44.02 -4.79
CA ASP A 431 6.02 -42.64 -5.23
C ASP A 431 4.57 -42.23 -5.04
N GLN A 432 4.21 -41.87 -3.81
CA GLN A 432 2.85 -41.43 -3.48
C GLN A 432 2.49 -40.04 -4.01
N ASN A 433 3.40 -39.28 -4.63
CA ASN A 433 3.12 -37.89 -5.03
C ASN A 433 3.29 -37.55 -6.52
N THR A 434 3.67 -38.50 -7.38
CA THR A 434 4.04 -38.25 -8.79
C THR A 434 3.32 -39.11 -9.83
N SER A 435 2.30 -39.89 -9.43
CA SER A 435 1.59 -40.76 -10.39
C SER A 435 0.70 -39.97 -11.35
N PRO A 436 0.74 -40.27 -12.67
CA PRO A 436 -0.10 -39.63 -13.67
C PRO A 436 -1.59 -39.98 -13.52
N LEU A 437 -2.44 -39.09 -14.01
CA LEU A 437 -3.90 -39.21 -13.97
C LEU A 437 -4.45 -39.65 -15.33
N ILE A 438 -5.38 -40.61 -15.35
CA ILE A 438 -6.13 -41.00 -16.55
C ILE A 438 -7.60 -40.65 -16.38
N ILE A 439 -8.19 -40.05 -17.41
CA ILE A 439 -9.64 -39.80 -17.51
C ILE A 439 -10.36 -41.10 -17.83
N TRP A 440 -11.34 -41.53 -17.02
CA TRP A 440 -12.07 -42.78 -17.25
C TRP A 440 -13.00 -42.71 -18.48
N PRO A 441 -13.13 -43.78 -19.29
CA PRO A 441 -14.11 -43.82 -20.39
C PRO A 441 -15.53 -43.82 -19.82
N GLY A 442 -16.32 -42.79 -20.13
CA GLY A 442 -17.70 -42.62 -19.65
C GLY A 442 -17.89 -41.62 -18.49
N SER A 443 -16.83 -40.93 -18.08
CA SER A 443 -16.87 -40.00 -16.93
C SER A 443 -17.17 -38.54 -17.27
N CYS A 444 -17.29 -38.20 -18.56
CA CYS A 444 -17.79 -36.90 -18.99
C CYS A 444 -19.31 -36.97 -19.15
N VAL A 445 -20.03 -36.47 -18.15
CA VAL A 445 -21.49 -36.28 -18.23
C VAL A 445 -21.75 -34.81 -18.51
N GLN A 446 -22.27 -34.51 -19.70
CA GLN A 446 -22.90 -33.22 -19.99
C GLN A 446 -24.25 -33.18 -19.25
N THR A 447 -24.49 -32.13 -18.46
CA THR A 447 -25.80 -31.88 -17.83
C THR A 447 -26.80 -31.29 -18.80
#